data_AF-A0A2E9Y2Q3-F1
#
_entry.id   AF-A0A2E9Y2Q3-F1
#
_cell.length_a   1.000
_cell.length_b   1.000
_cell.length_c   1.000
_cell.angle_alpha   90.00
_cell.angle_beta   90.00
_cell.angle_gamma   90.00
#
_symmetry.space_group_name_H-M   'P 1'
#
loop_
_entity.id
_entity.type
_entity.pdbx_description
1 polymer ?
#
loop_
_entity_poly.entity_id
_entity_poly.type
_entity_poly.pdbx_seq_one_letter_code
_entity_poly.pdbx_strand_id
1 'polypeptide(L)' 'MIPKEQKSLQSFKLLFGQEVQFLEAEFDGDVRLLRLRIKEKSRFTTIDLDPATARLCGDAMSDWADKEMAAGDE' A
#
# COMPACT_ATOMS: atom_id res chain seq x y z
N MET A 1 4.20 2.77 16.91
CA MET A 1 3.48 4.06 17.03
C MET A 1 2.02 3.82 16.70
N ILE A 2 1.08 4.28 17.53
CA ILE A 2 -0.37 4.10 17.28
C ILE A 2 -0.89 5.42 16.67
N PRO A 3 -1.53 5.38 15.50
CA PRO A 3 -2.10 6.58 14.90
C PRO A 3 -3.33 7.03 15.69
N LYS A 4 -3.58 8.34 15.69
CA LYS A 4 -4.76 8.95 16.30
C LYS A 4 -6.01 8.68 15.48
N GLU A 5 -5.88 8.74 14.16
CA GLU A 5 -6.95 8.47 13.22
C GLU A 5 -6.42 7.63 12.04
N GLN A 6 -7.29 6.77 11.50
CA GLN A 6 -7.00 6.02 10.27
C GLN A 6 -8.21 6.05 9.35
N LYS A 7 -7.98 6.43 8.09
CA LYS A 7 -8.99 6.45 7.04
C LYS A 7 -8.66 5.39 5.99
N SER A 8 -9.61 4.50 5.70
CA SER A 8 -9.45 3.52 4.62
C SER A 8 -9.43 4.22 3.26
N LEU A 9 -8.41 3.92 2.45
CA LEU A 9 -8.26 4.45 1.09
C LEU A 9 -8.64 3.40 0.05
N GLN A 10 -8.13 2.17 0.20
CA GLN A 10 -8.38 1.09 -0.74
C GLN A 10 -8.20 -0.28 -0.07
N SER A 11 -8.97 -1.27 -0.52
CA SER A 11 -8.83 -2.67 -0.07
C SER A 11 -9.00 -3.62 -1.25
N PHE A 12 -8.09 -4.59 -1.38
CA PHE A 12 -8.10 -5.54 -2.48
C PHE A 12 -7.48 -6.88 -2.07
N LYS A 13 -7.79 -7.93 -2.86
CA LYS A 13 -7.22 -9.27 -2.70
C LYS A 13 -6.16 -9.52 -3.75
N LEU A 14 -5.04 -10.10 -3.34
CA LEU A 14 -4.00 -10.56 -4.24
C LEU A 14 -4.32 -11.95 -4.78
N LEU A 15 -3.64 -12.34 -5.87
CA LEU A 15 -3.81 -13.61 -6.57
C LEU A 15 -3.71 -14.84 -5.65
N PHE A 16 -2.82 -14.79 -4.65
CA PHE A 16 -2.58 -15.91 -3.73
C PHE A 16 -3.39 -15.81 -2.43
N GLY A 17 -4.45 -15.00 -2.42
CA GLY A 17 -5.41 -14.94 -1.31
C GLY A 17 -5.02 -14.03 -0.15
N GLN A 18 -3.92 -13.28 -0.28
CA GLN A 18 -3.57 -12.22 0.67
C GLN A 18 -4.53 -11.04 0.53
N GLU A 19 -4.84 -10.38 1.64
CA GLU A 19 -5.68 -9.18 1.65
C GLU A 19 -4.80 -7.97 1.93
N VAL A 20 -4.85 -6.95 1.07
CA VAL A 20 -4.10 -5.69 1.22
C VAL A 20 -5.08 -4.55 1.47
N GLN A 21 -4.77 -3.73 2.47
CA GLN A 21 -5.49 -2.48 2.76
C GLN A 21 -4.51 -1.32 2.80
N PHE A 22 -4.88 -0.23 2.14
CA PHE A 22 -4.23 1.06 2.23
C PHE A 22 -5.07 1.98 3.12
N LEU A 23 -4.43 2.58 4.11
CA LEU A 23 -5.04 3.55 5.01
C LEU A 23 -4.19 4.81 5.05
N GLU A 24 -4.83 5.97 5.11
CA GLU A 24 -4.18 7.19 5.59
C GLU A 24 -4.15 7.13 7.11
N ALA A 25 -2.97 7.20 7.72
CA ALA A 25 -2.77 7.16 9.16
C ALA A 25 -2.24 8.51 9.65
N GLU A 26 -3.02 9.18 10.49
CA GLU A 26 -2.65 10.46 11.10
C GLU A 26 -2.01 10.22 12.48
N PHE A 27 -0.84 10.81 12.68
CA PHE A 27 -0.08 10.75 13.91
C PHE A 27 0.03 12.14 14.55
N ASP A 28 0.47 12.16 15.81
CA ASP A 28 0.75 13.40 16.53
C ASP A 28 1.71 14.33 15.75
N GLY A 29 1.36 15.62 15.68
CA GLY A 29 2.16 16.64 15.00
C GLY A 29 1.91 16.75 13.50
N ASP A 30 0.68 16.52 13.03
CA ASP A 30 0.24 16.62 11.62
C ASP A 30 1.00 15.70 10.64
N VAL A 31 1.66 14.66 11.16
CA VAL A 31 2.33 13.66 10.33
C VAL A 31 1.31 12.69 9.77
N ARG A 32 1.19 12.65 8.44
CA ARG A 32 0.34 11.70 7.72
C ARG A 32 1.19 10.72 6.94
N LEU A 33 0.94 9.43 7.17
CA LEU A 33 1.63 8.33 6.50
C LEU A 33 0.61 7.46 5.76
N LEU A 34 1.07 6.84 4.68
CA LEU A 34 0.34 5.75 4.04
C LEU A 34 0.64 4.46 4.80
N ARG A 35 -0.38 3.89 5.41
CA ARG A 35 -0.31 2.59 6.08
C ARG A 35 -0.78 1.48 5.15
N LEU A 36 0.10 0.51 4.90
CA LEU A 36 -0.21 -0.73 4.22
C LEU A 36 -0.41 -1.82 5.27
N ARG A 37 -1.55 -2.51 5.21
CA ARG A 37 -1.81 -3.71 6.00
C ARG A 37 -1.96 -4.89 5.07
N ILE A 38 -1.09 -5.88 5.21
CA ILE A 38 -1.11 -7.13 4.46
C ILE A 38 -1.51 -8.22 5.45
N LYS A 39 -2.59 -8.93 5.14
CA LYS A 39 -3.06 -10.07 5.91
C LYS A 39 -2.85 -11.34 5.10
N GLU A 40 -2.17 -12.30 5.71
CA GLU A 40 -1.95 -13.64 5.17
C GLU A 40 -2.32 -14.68 6.23
N LYS A 41 -3.50 -15.29 6.08
CA LYS A 41 -4.10 -16.19 7.08
C LYS A 41 -4.15 -15.51 8.46
N SER A 42 -3.32 -15.95 9.41
CA SER A 42 -3.22 -15.42 10.77
C SER A 42 -2.11 -14.38 10.94
N ARG A 43 -1.27 -14.17 9.92
CA ARG A 43 -0.18 -13.19 9.94
C ARG A 43 -0.65 -11.85 9.43
N PHE A 44 -0.20 -10.79 10.10
CA PHE A 44 -0.48 -9.42 9.73
C PHE A 44 0.85 -8.67 9.65
N THR A 45 1.09 -8.03 8.52
CA THR A 45 2.21 -7.12 8.32
C THR A 45 1.67 -5.72 8.15
N THR A 46 2.17 -4.78 8.93
CA THR A 46 1.81 -3.35 8.80
C THR A 46 3.08 -2.58 8.50
N ILE A 47 3.04 -1.76 7.45
CA ILE A 47 4.14 -0.92 7.00
C ILE A 47 3.59 0.48 6.84
N ASP A 48 4.28 1.47 7.41
CA ASP A 48 3.95 2.89 7.24
C ASP A 48 4.98 3.52 6.31
N LEU A 49 4.52 4.23 5.29
CA LEU A 49 5.33 4.92 4.29
C LEU A 49 5.06 6.43 4.35
N ASP A 50 6.11 7.24 4.31
CA ASP A 50 5.98 8.67 4.07
C ASP A 50 5.59 8.95 2.59
N PRO A 51 5.12 10.17 2.27
CA PRO A 51 4.68 10.51 0.91
C PRO A 51 5.74 10.28 -0.18
N ALA A 52 7.02 10.54 0.10
CA ALA A 52 8.09 10.38 -0.89
C ALA A 52 8.34 8.90 -1.19
N THR A 53 8.42 8.07 -0.14
CA THR A 53 8.57 6.61 -0.32
C THR A 53 7.35 5.99 -0.98
N ALA A 54 6.14 6.42 -0.61
CA ALA A 54 4.89 5.95 -1.24
C ALA A 54 4.86 6.26 -2.74
N ARG A 55 5.32 7.46 -3.15
CA ARG A 55 5.43 7.84 -4.56
C ARG A 55 6.42 6.95 -5.32
N LEU A 56 7.60 6.69 -4.75
CA LEU A 56 8.60 5.82 -5.35
C LEU A 56 8.05 4.40 -5.59
N CYS A 57 7.34 3.84 -4.61
CA CYS A 57 6.71 2.52 -4.76
C CYS A 57 5.63 2.53 -5.85
N GLY A 58 4.79 3.58 -5.88
CA GLY A 58 3.75 3.76 -6.89
C GLY A 58 4.31 3.75 -8.31
N ASP A 59 5.30 4.60 -8.56
CA ASP A 59 5.96 4.72 -9.86
C ASP A 59 6.59 3.38 -10.28
N ALA A 60 7.32 2.71 -9.38
CA ALA A 60 7.95 1.42 -9.69
C ALA A 60 6.93 0.30 -10.02
N MET A 61 5.77 0.29 -9.36
CA MET A 61 4.69 -0.67 -9.64
C MET A 61 4.04 -0.40 -11.01
N SER A 62 3.76 0.87 -11.31
CA SER A 62 3.19 1.29 -12.59
C SER A 62 4.13 0.99 -13.75
N ASP A 63 5.41 1.38 -13.64
CA ASP A 63 6.43 1.14 -14.68
C ASP A 63 6.56 -0.35 -15.02
N TRP A 64 6.53 -1.22 -14.02
CA TRP A 64 6.56 -2.67 -14.25
C TRP A 64 5.29 -3.18 -14.94
N ALA A 65 4.10 -2.75 -14.48
CA ALA A 65 2.83 -3.20 -15.06
C ALA A 65 2.70 -2.78 -16.54
N ASP A 66 3.07 -1.54 -16.85
CA ASP A 66 3.02 -0.99 -18.20
C ASP A 66 3.94 -1.78 -19.15
N LYS A 67 5.14 -2.16 -18.68
CA LYS A 67 6.07 -3.00 -19.44
C LYS A 67 5.51 -4.39 -19.74
N GLU A 68 4.91 -5.06 -18.76
CA GLU A 68 4.38 -6.42 -18.95
C GLU A 68 3.12 -6.43 -19.81
N MET A 69 2.28 -5.38 -19.74
CA MET A 69 1.12 -5.25 -20.63
C MET A 69 1.55 -5.01 -22.08
N ALA A 70 2.51 -4.12 -22.32
CA ALA A 70 3.03 -3.87 -23.66
C ALA A 70 3.66 -5.11 -24.30
N ALA A 71 4.36 -5.95 -23.52
CA ALA A 71 4.95 -7.20 -24.02
C ALA A 71 3.93 -8.32 -24.27
N GLY A 72 2.70 -8.20 -23.76
CA GLY A 72 1.61 -9.15 -23.98
C GLY A 72 0.73 -8.84 -25.18
N ASP A 73 0.89 -7.65 -25.78
CA ASP A 73 0.18 -7.19 -26.98
C ASP A 73 0.96 -7.44 -28.29
N GLU A 74 2.16 -8.05 -28.21
CA GLU A 74 3.03 -8.47 -29.33
C GLU A 74 3.00 -9.99 -29.55
#